data_AF-A0A060CHS5-F1
#
_entry.id   AF-A0A060CHS5-F1
#
_cell.length_a   1.000
_cell.length_b   1.000
_cell.length_c   1.000
_cell.angle_alpha   90.00
_cell.angle_beta   90.00
_cell.angle_gamma   90.00
#
_symmetry.space_group_name_H-M   'P 1'
#
loop_
_entity.id
_entity.type
_entity.pdbx_description
1 polymer ?
#
loop_
_entity_poly.entity_id
_entity_poly.type
_entity_poly.pdbx_seq_one_letter_code
_entity_poly.pdbx_strand_id
1 'polypeptide(L)'
;PERGQYYLHLFAPGQPDLNWENPEVRQAVFDIERFWLDKGVDGFRMDVINLISKPAGLPDVAGVPTAGTTLDFVADGPRLNEFLHQMNDEVLSHYDVMTVGKCLVNTGDAIKYTGLESNELNM
;
A
#
# COMPACT_ATOMS: atom_id res chain seq x y z
N PRO A 1 25.80 -8.69 -8.97
CA PRO A 1 24.66 -9.01 -9.85
C PRO A 1 24.93 -8.56 -11.29
N GLU A 2 24.48 -9.33 -12.29
CA GLU A 2 24.75 -9.12 -13.73
C GLU A 2 24.31 -7.73 -14.24
N ARG A 3 23.28 -7.13 -13.62
CA ARG A 3 22.75 -5.81 -13.99
C ARG A 3 23.40 -4.62 -13.28
N GLY A 4 24.26 -4.85 -12.28
CA GLY A 4 24.88 -3.76 -11.50
C GLY A 4 23.89 -2.87 -10.72
N GLN A 5 22.68 -3.36 -10.48
CA GLN A 5 21.60 -2.63 -9.79
C GLN A 5 21.12 -3.40 -8.54
N TYR A 6 20.53 -2.66 -7.60
CA TYR A 6 19.80 -3.19 -6.46
C TYR A 6 18.30 -3.12 -6.70
N TYR A 7 17.52 -3.93 -6.00
CA TYR A 7 16.07 -3.80 -5.91
C TYR A 7 15.70 -3.48 -4.47
N LEU A 8 14.58 -2.81 -4.27
CA LEU A 8 14.06 -2.49 -2.94
C LEU A 8 13.38 -3.72 -2.33
N HIS A 9 13.73 -4.04 -1.09
CA HIS A 9 12.98 -4.96 -0.25
C HIS A 9 12.91 -4.39 1.17
N LEU A 10 11.72 -3.99 1.62
CA LEU A 10 11.50 -3.50 2.99
C LEU A 10 11.56 -4.65 4.01
N PHE A 11 11.34 -5.88 3.55
CA PHE A 11 11.30 -7.09 4.38
C PHE A 11 12.39 -8.07 3.95
N ALA A 12 12.07 -9.38 3.90
CA ALA A 12 13.04 -10.40 3.53
C ALA A 12 13.50 -10.24 2.07
N PRO A 13 14.73 -10.69 1.71
CA PRO A 13 15.22 -10.64 0.33
C PRO A 13 14.30 -11.37 -0.69
N GLY A 14 13.51 -12.34 -0.24
CA GLY A 14 12.51 -13.02 -1.09
C GLY A 14 11.22 -12.22 -1.33
N GLN A 15 11.09 -11.02 -0.77
CA GLN A 15 9.91 -10.15 -0.85
C GLN A 15 10.28 -8.80 -1.48
N PRO A 16 10.54 -8.75 -2.81
CA PRO A 16 10.80 -7.50 -3.49
C PRO A 16 9.55 -6.60 -3.46
N ASP A 17 9.74 -5.31 -3.21
CA ASP A 17 8.66 -4.34 -3.20
C ASP A 17 8.12 -4.11 -4.61
N LEU A 18 6.79 -4.12 -4.74
CA LEU A 18 6.13 -3.68 -5.96
C LEU A 18 6.24 -2.16 -6.12
N ASN A 19 6.43 -1.72 -7.36
CA ASN A 19 6.46 -0.30 -7.70
C ASN A 19 5.05 0.22 -8.01
N TRP A 20 4.37 0.78 -7.00
CA TRP A 20 3.03 1.34 -7.13
C TRP A 20 2.97 2.62 -7.97
N GLU A 21 4.09 3.27 -8.25
CA GLU A 21 4.12 4.40 -9.20
C GLU A 21 3.80 3.93 -10.63
N ASN A 22 4.06 2.66 -10.96
CA ASN A 22 3.73 2.08 -12.26
C ASN A 22 2.22 1.77 -12.33
N PRO A 23 1.44 2.43 -13.22
CA PRO A 23 0.01 2.16 -13.36
C PRO A 23 -0.29 0.72 -13.79
N GLU A 24 0.59 0.05 -14.53
CA GLU A 24 0.39 -1.36 -14.92
C GLU A 24 0.43 -2.29 -13.70
N VAL A 25 1.24 -1.97 -12.69
CA VAL A 25 1.31 -2.73 -11.43
C VAL A 25 0.01 -2.56 -10.66
N ARG A 26 -0.51 -1.32 -10.56
CA ARG A 26 -1.78 -1.05 -9.86
C ARG A 26 -2.94 -1.77 -10.54
N GLN A 27 -3.04 -1.68 -11.87
CA GLN A 27 -4.06 -2.40 -12.62
C GLN A 27 -3.98 -3.92 -12.41
N ALA A 28 -2.78 -4.50 -12.44
CA ALA A 28 -2.61 -5.93 -12.20
C ALA A 28 -3.04 -6.36 -10.78
N VAL A 29 -2.81 -5.50 -9.77
CA VAL A 29 -3.31 -5.73 -8.40
C VAL A 29 -4.84 -5.67 -8.36
N PHE A 30 -5.45 -4.67 -9.01
CA PHE A 30 -6.90 -4.53 -9.08
C PHE A 30 -7.57 -5.72 -9.78
N ASP A 31 -6.94 -6.27 -10.82
CA ASP A 31 -7.42 -7.47 -11.51
C ASP A 31 -7.37 -8.71 -10.60
N ILE A 32 -6.36 -8.82 -9.73
CA ILE A 32 -6.28 -9.87 -8.70
C ILE A 32 -7.43 -9.70 -7.70
N GLU A 33 -7.72 -8.48 -7.25
CA GLU A 33 -8.82 -8.21 -6.32
C GLU A 33 -10.17 -8.59 -6.95
N ARG A 34 -10.46 -8.12 -8.17
CA ARG A 34 -11.67 -8.49 -8.93
C ARG A 34 -11.81 -10.00 -9.07
N PHE A 35 -10.73 -10.71 -9.42
CA PHE A 35 -10.77 -12.16 -9.58
C PHE A 35 -11.27 -12.89 -8.33
N TRP A 36 -10.87 -12.43 -7.15
CA TRP A 36 -11.33 -13.03 -5.89
C TRP A 36 -12.72 -12.56 -5.50
N LEU A 37 -13.05 -11.29 -5.69
CA LEU A 37 -14.38 -10.74 -5.42
C LEU A 37 -15.45 -11.38 -6.32
N ASP A 38 -15.16 -11.61 -7.59
CA ASP A 38 -16.03 -12.32 -8.54
C ASP A 38 -16.24 -13.80 -8.15
N LYS A 39 -15.37 -14.36 -7.30
CA LYS A 39 -15.55 -15.69 -6.69
C LYS A 39 -16.36 -15.67 -5.40
N GLY A 40 -16.73 -14.49 -4.90
CA GLY A 40 -17.55 -14.32 -3.71
C GLY A 40 -16.76 -14.29 -2.39
N VAL A 41 -15.52 -13.79 -2.38
CA VAL A 41 -14.89 -13.43 -1.09
C VAL A 41 -15.53 -12.15 -0.54
N ASP A 42 -15.75 -12.09 0.77
CA ASP A 42 -16.47 -10.98 1.42
C ASP A 42 -15.57 -9.77 1.76
N GLY A 43 -14.34 -9.75 1.23
CA GLY A 43 -13.42 -8.63 1.37
C GLY A 43 -11.97 -8.98 1.61
N PHE A 44 -11.18 -7.97 2.00
CA PHE A 44 -9.73 -8.09 2.10
C PHE A 44 -9.16 -7.52 3.40
N ARG A 45 -8.20 -8.26 3.94
CA ARG A 45 -7.27 -7.74 4.95
C ARG A 45 -5.94 -7.43 4.28
N MET A 46 -5.58 -6.16 4.20
CA MET A 46 -4.45 -5.68 3.42
C MET A 46 -3.20 -5.56 4.31
N ASP A 47 -2.13 -6.28 3.97
CA ASP A 47 -0.89 -6.27 4.76
C ASP A 47 -0.03 -5.05 4.46
N VAL A 48 0.37 -4.33 5.52
CA VAL A 48 1.28 -3.18 5.46
C VAL A 48 0.91 -2.19 4.36
N ILE A 49 -0.39 -2.01 4.16
CA ILE A 49 -0.94 -1.25 3.02
C ILE A 49 -0.48 0.21 3.05
N ASN A 50 -0.19 0.75 4.23
CA ASN A 50 0.33 2.10 4.37
C ASN A 50 1.79 2.28 3.90
N LEU A 51 2.46 1.21 3.46
CA LEU A 51 3.83 1.28 2.94
C LEU A 51 3.90 1.29 1.40
N ILE A 52 2.77 1.30 0.67
CA ILE A 52 2.78 1.15 -0.80
C ILE A 52 3.32 2.37 -1.54
N SER A 53 3.21 3.57 -0.97
CA SER A 53 3.73 4.81 -1.55
C SER A 53 5.12 5.12 -0.98
N LYS A 54 6.14 5.19 -1.84
CA LYS A 54 7.53 5.49 -1.43
C LYS A 54 7.91 6.93 -1.80
N PRO A 55 8.77 7.60 -1.03
CA PRO A 55 9.31 8.90 -1.41
C PRO A 55 10.14 8.80 -2.70
N ALA A 56 9.92 9.75 -3.61
CA ALA A 56 10.62 9.80 -4.88
C ALA A 56 12.14 9.89 -4.68
N GLY A 57 12.88 9.07 -5.43
CA GLY A 57 14.34 9.03 -5.38
C GLY A 57 14.93 8.28 -4.18
N LEU A 58 14.10 7.75 -3.26
CA LEU A 58 14.53 6.97 -2.09
C LEU A 58 15.72 7.63 -1.35
N PRO A 59 15.57 8.86 -0.85
CA PRO A 59 16.70 9.61 -0.33
C PRO A 59 17.22 9.00 0.97
N ASP A 60 18.51 9.23 1.24
CA ASP A 60 19.16 8.76 2.46
C ASP A 60 18.56 9.45 3.69
N VAL A 61 18.35 8.66 4.75
CA VAL A 61 17.94 9.16 6.06
C VAL A 61 19.20 9.41 6.90
N ALA A 62 19.27 10.58 7.54
CA ALA A 62 20.39 10.92 8.42
C ALA A 62 20.39 10.04 9.69
N GLY A 63 21.58 9.61 10.13
CA GLY A 63 21.77 8.81 11.34
C GLY A 63 22.01 7.34 11.07
N VAL A 64 21.93 6.51 12.12
CA VAL A 64 22.12 5.06 12.01
C VAL A 64 20.78 4.42 11.65
N PRO A 65 20.68 3.73 10.49
CA PRO A 65 19.43 3.10 10.08
C PRO A 65 19.08 1.94 11.01
N THR A 66 17.84 1.95 11.48
CA THR A 66 17.16 0.86 12.16
C THR A 66 15.86 0.53 11.40
N ALA A 67 15.29 -0.65 11.66
CA ALA A 67 14.00 -1.00 11.06
C ALA A 67 12.92 0.06 11.38
N GLY A 68 12.88 0.59 12.61
CA GLY A 68 11.94 1.64 12.99
C GLY A 68 12.12 2.94 12.20
N THR A 69 13.35 3.45 12.13
CA THR A 69 13.64 4.69 11.38
C THR A 69 13.38 4.58 9.88
N THR A 70 13.55 3.38 9.30
CA THR A 70 13.25 3.16 7.88
C THR A 70 11.74 3.07 7.65
N LEU A 71 11.00 2.40 8.54
CA LEU A 71 9.54 2.28 8.44
C LEU A 71 8.85 3.64 8.60
N ASP A 72 9.27 4.47 9.55
CA ASP A 72 8.76 5.85 9.71
C ASP A 72 8.97 6.71 8.46
N PHE A 73 10.01 6.40 7.68
CA PHE A 73 10.34 7.14 6.47
C PHE A 73 9.52 6.73 5.23
N VAL A 74 9.00 5.50 5.21
CA VAL A 74 8.26 4.95 4.06
C VAL A 74 6.79 4.65 4.34
N ALA A 75 6.37 4.77 5.60
CA ALA A 75 4.96 4.70 5.98
C ALA A 75 4.23 5.98 5.58
N ASP A 76 2.96 5.82 5.22
CA ASP A 76 2.04 6.93 4.92
C ASP A 76 2.60 7.87 3.84
N GLY A 77 3.21 7.26 2.82
CA GLY A 77 3.89 7.97 1.75
C GLY A 77 2.99 8.92 0.95
N PRO A 78 3.60 9.79 0.12
CA PRO A 78 2.95 10.99 -0.42
C PRO A 78 1.72 10.73 -1.30
N ARG A 79 1.59 9.53 -1.86
CA ARG A 79 0.51 9.12 -2.76
C ARG A 79 -0.34 7.98 -2.19
N LEU A 80 -0.21 7.67 -0.90
CA LEU A 80 -0.95 6.56 -0.27
C LEU A 80 -2.45 6.72 -0.50
N ASN A 81 -3.01 7.85 -0.07
CA ASN A 81 -4.44 8.12 -0.18
C ASN A 81 -4.93 8.11 -1.64
N GLU A 82 -4.12 8.63 -2.57
CA GLU A 82 -4.44 8.58 -4.00
C GLU A 82 -4.57 7.13 -4.49
N PHE A 83 -3.64 6.25 -4.09
CA PHE A 83 -3.68 4.84 -4.49
C PHE A 83 -4.83 4.07 -3.82
N LEU A 84 -5.13 4.35 -2.55
CA LEU A 84 -6.25 3.74 -1.85
C LEU A 84 -7.60 4.19 -2.44
N HIS A 85 -7.73 5.48 -2.75
CA HIS A 85 -8.92 6.01 -3.39
C HIS A 85 -9.11 5.43 -4.79
N GLN A 86 -8.04 5.32 -5.58
CA GLN A 86 -8.10 4.67 -6.89
C GLN A 86 -8.56 3.20 -6.77
N MET A 87 -8.03 2.46 -5.79
CA MET A 87 -8.45 1.07 -5.51
C MET A 87 -9.94 0.99 -5.15
N ASN A 88 -10.43 1.95 -4.35
CA ASN A 88 -11.84 2.03 -3.98
C ASN A 88 -12.74 2.29 -5.20
N ASP A 89 -12.42 3.34 -5.95
CA ASP A 89 -13.17 3.79 -7.12
C ASP A 89 -13.23 2.71 -8.21
N GLU A 90 -12.10 2.03 -8.44
CA GLU A 90 -12.03 1.03 -9.50
C GLU A 90 -12.56 -0.33 -9.09
N VAL A 91 -12.41 -0.74 -7.83
CA VAL A 91 -12.69 -2.12 -7.40
C VAL A 91 -13.67 -2.16 -6.25
N LEU A 92 -13.24 -1.72 -5.05
CA LEU A 92 -13.88 -2.10 -3.79
C LEU A 92 -15.32 -1.56 -3.68
N SER A 93 -15.58 -0.36 -4.18
CA SER A 93 -16.90 0.29 -4.15
C SER A 93 -17.96 -0.43 -4.99
N HIS A 94 -17.56 -1.37 -5.84
CA HIS A 94 -18.48 -2.13 -6.71
C HIS A 94 -18.99 -3.43 -6.07
N TYR A 95 -18.53 -3.75 -4.87
CA TYR A 95 -18.89 -4.97 -4.14
C TYR A 95 -19.33 -4.62 -2.71
N ASP A 96 -20.27 -5.39 -2.17
CA ASP A 96 -20.69 -5.28 -0.77
C ASP A 96 -19.70 -6.06 0.12
N VAL A 97 -18.56 -5.43 0.42
CA VAL A 97 -17.44 -6.07 1.13
C VAL A 97 -16.85 -5.19 2.22
N MET A 98 -16.18 -5.85 3.16
CA MET A 98 -15.39 -5.19 4.21
C MET A 98 -13.91 -5.16 3.82
N THR A 99 -13.22 -4.08 4.16
CA THR A 99 -11.76 -4.01 4.09
C THR A 99 -11.15 -3.70 5.44
N VAL A 100 -9.94 -4.17 5.69
CA VAL A 100 -9.18 -3.81 6.89
C VAL A 100 -7.69 -3.73 6.59
N GLY A 101 -7.07 -2.58 6.86
CA GLY A 101 -5.63 -2.38 6.70
C GLY A 101 -4.85 -2.74 7.96
N LYS A 102 -3.79 -3.56 7.85
CA LYS A 102 -2.75 -3.59 8.88
C LYS A 102 -1.76 -2.48 8.58
N CYS A 103 -1.72 -1.47 9.45
CA CYS A 103 -0.84 -0.31 9.31
C CYS A 103 0.05 -0.12 10.54
N LEU A 104 1.24 0.41 10.32
CA LEU A 104 2.06 1.03 11.37
C LEU A 104 1.70 2.52 11.36
N VAL A 105 0.76 2.92 12.20
CA VAL A 105 0.16 4.26 12.11
C VAL A 105 -0.19 4.82 13.49
N ASN A 106 -0.15 6.14 13.63
CA ASN A 106 -0.77 6.87 14.73
C ASN A 106 -2.28 7.09 14.50
N THR A 107 -3.01 7.51 15.53
CA THR A 107 -4.48 7.70 15.42
C THR A 107 -4.88 8.80 14.43
N GLY A 108 -4.09 9.86 14.28
CA GLY A 108 -4.40 10.98 13.41
C GLY A 108 -4.33 10.62 11.92
N ASP A 109 -3.34 9.83 11.52
CA ASP A 109 -3.20 9.34 10.15
C ASP A 109 -4.20 8.22 9.84
N ALA A 110 -4.51 7.35 10.82
CA ALA A 110 -5.53 6.30 10.64
C ALA A 110 -6.87 6.88 10.18
N ILE A 111 -7.32 7.99 10.79
CA ILE A 111 -8.58 8.66 10.43
C ILE A 111 -8.63 9.07 8.96
N LYS A 112 -7.49 9.38 8.33
CA LYS A 112 -7.45 9.86 6.94
C LYS A 112 -7.82 8.78 5.93
N TYR A 113 -7.48 7.52 6.21
CA TYR A 113 -7.75 6.39 5.31
C TYR A 113 -8.82 5.41 5.84
N THR A 114 -9.29 5.58 7.09
CA THR A 114 -10.40 4.81 7.68
C THR A 114 -11.69 5.63 7.85
N GLY A 115 -11.69 6.91 7.48
CA GLY A 115 -12.85 7.76 7.68
C GLY A 115 -14.02 7.30 6.81
N LEU A 116 -15.22 7.20 7.40
CA LEU A 116 -16.44 6.80 6.66
C LEU A 116 -16.74 7.71 5.47
N GLU A 117 -16.30 8.97 5.51
CA GLU A 117 -16.46 9.96 4.44
C GLU A 117 -15.26 10.04 3.49
N SER A 118 -14.20 9.26 3.74
CA SER A 118 -12.93 9.35 3.00
C SER A 118 -12.93 8.53 1.71
N ASN A 119 -13.88 7.60 1.53
CA ASN A 119 -14.00 6.73 0.34
C ASN A 119 -12.69 6.03 -0.05
N GLU A 120 -11.85 5.69 0.93
CA GLU A 120 -10.59 4.96 0.71
C GLU A 120 -10.80 3.48 1.06
N LEU A 121 -11.01 3.17 2.34
CA LEU A 121 -11.31 1.80 2.81
C LEU A 121 -12.67 1.76 3.51
N ASN A 122 -13.47 0.73 3.20
CA ASN A 122 -14.72 0.44 3.92
C ASN A 122 -14.38 -0.40 5.15
N MET A 123 -14.15 0.26 6.28
CA MET A 123 -13.73 -0.34 7.56
C MET A 123 -14.83 -0.31 8.62
#